data_AF-A0A2M8H5B3-F1
#
_entry.id   AF-A0A2M8H5B3-F1
#
_cell.length_a   1.000
_cell.length_b   1.000
_cell.length_c   1.000
_cell.angle_alpha   90.00
_cell.angle_beta   90.00
_cell.angle_gamma   90.00
#
_symmetry.space_group_name_H-M   'P 1'
#
loop_
_entity.id
_entity.type
_entity.pdbx_description
1 polymer ?
#
loop_
_entity_poly.entity_id
_entity_poly.type
_entity_poly.pdbx_seq_one_letter_code
_entity_poly.pdbx_strand_id
1 'polypeptide(L)'
;MLYFKRSGVALACLLSFAAQADTGMPRIIGGNATAAPSWMAAVGEVVDGTWVNFCGGTLIDSQWVLTAAHCVADAQSGPMEVAIGVTDLSRPHIRSRVDQVLMHPEYYQNLLQNLGSPDKTPSSSDVALLHLTSPVSLAPIRIADLTAKDTWQLGTTQLNALGYGGTNPAATKSSSQLLAVDLAYQGERDRWYGDQTLTHIFAGNLLGQDTCKGDSGGPLTQGGELVGVTSYGAYPCATGSAGGYVYAPAFKGWISSQQQGITLTSIRGLVLPQGTSGWADYQLANRTTQAMTLSNLYSDAPGMLNGCPNRLEAGQHCTLRLRADANDTVGTLRLQGVRLTAIDERGGSQRLEAVLMSMTGKPTQTNTTGTTAAGGNPTTTATTTTTSTSSGGGGGGAIGLVSLLLLPLAWLRRRR
;
A
#
# COMPACT_ATOMS: atom_id res chain seq x y z
N MET A 1 35.88 14.50 -69.58
CA MET A 1 34.79 13.75 -68.92
C MET A 1 34.39 12.59 -69.81
N LEU A 2 34.73 11.37 -69.41
CA LEU A 2 34.17 10.07 -69.85
C LEU A 2 35.19 9.01 -69.41
N TYR A 3 34.81 8.09 -68.52
CA TYR A 3 35.16 6.68 -68.63
C TYR A 3 34.37 5.83 -67.61
N PHE A 4 34.21 4.58 -68.01
CA PHE A 4 33.15 3.61 -67.73
C PHE A 4 33.18 2.90 -66.37
N LYS A 5 31.97 2.49 -65.97
CA LYS A 5 31.53 1.27 -65.23
C LYS A 5 32.59 0.22 -64.87
N ARG A 6 32.58 -0.22 -63.60
CA ARG A 6 32.52 -1.65 -63.22
C ARG A 6 31.65 -1.85 -61.98
N SER A 7 30.54 -2.55 -62.17
CA SER A 7 29.69 -3.09 -61.11
C SER A 7 30.26 -4.43 -60.66
N GLY A 8 30.57 -4.57 -59.36
CA GLY A 8 30.84 -5.84 -58.70
C GLY A 8 29.63 -6.21 -57.84
N VAL A 9 28.96 -7.31 -58.18
CA VAL A 9 27.87 -7.89 -57.40
C VAL A 9 28.49 -8.71 -56.26
N ALA A 10 28.33 -8.25 -55.02
CA ALA A 10 28.57 -9.07 -53.84
C ALA A 10 27.23 -9.65 -53.38
N LEU A 11 27.05 -10.95 -53.62
CA LEU A 11 25.91 -11.74 -53.16
C LEU A 11 26.13 -12.06 -51.67
N ALA A 12 25.52 -11.27 -50.78
CA ALA A 12 25.48 -11.60 -49.36
C ALA A 12 24.29 -12.55 -49.10
N CYS A 13 24.61 -13.82 -48.80
CA CYS A 13 23.67 -14.78 -48.23
C CYS A 13 23.13 -14.24 -46.90
N LEU A 14 21.88 -13.78 -46.89
CA LEU A 14 21.11 -13.57 -45.68
C LEU A 14 20.61 -14.93 -45.19
N LEU A 15 21.33 -15.51 -44.23
CA LEU A 15 20.78 -16.57 -43.39
C LEU A 15 19.76 -15.92 -42.46
N SER A 16 18.48 -16.10 -42.79
CA SER A 16 17.36 -15.78 -41.92
C SER A 16 17.42 -16.68 -40.68
N PHE A 17 17.99 -16.19 -39.59
CA PHE A 17 17.63 -16.68 -38.27
C PHE A 17 16.17 -16.26 -38.05
N ALA A 18 15.25 -17.21 -38.21
CA ALA A 18 13.93 -17.09 -37.63
C ALA A 18 14.13 -17.04 -36.12
N ALA A 19 14.17 -15.83 -35.56
CA ALA A 19 13.91 -15.63 -34.15
C ALA A 19 12.51 -16.17 -33.91
N GLN A 20 12.43 -17.35 -33.30
CA GLN A 20 11.18 -17.82 -32.71
C GLN A 20 10.79 -16.74 -31.70
N ALA A 21 9.78 -15.96 -32.06
CA ALA A 21 9.09 -15.09 -31.13
C ALA A 21 8.48 -16.01 -30.07
N ASP A 22 9.12 -16.06 -28.90
CA ASP A 22 8.56 -16.71 -27.73
C ASP A 22 7.29 -15.95 -27.35
N THR A 23 6.16 -16.59 -27.60
CA THR A 23 4.83 -16.03 -27.42
C THR A 23 4.52 -15.92 -25.93
N GLY A 24 4.68 -14.72 -25.39
CA GLY A 24 3.82 -14.17 -24.34
C GLY A 24 4.02 -14.71 -22.93
N MET A 25 4.56 -13.86 -22.06
CA MET A 25 3.92 -13.32 -20.83
C MET A 25 5.02 -12.81 -19.88
N PRO A 26 5.23 -11.49 -19.72
CA PRO A 26 6.16 -10.97 -18.71
C PRO A 26 5.54 -10.94 -17.31
N ARG A 27 6.39 -11.20 -16.32
CA ARG A 27 6.12 -11.60 -14.92
C ARG A 27 6.76 -10.57 -13.93
N ILE A 28 6.78 -10.75 -12.58
CA ILE A 28 7.75 -10.10 -11.67
C ILE A 28 9.04 -10.02 -12.44
N ILE A 29 9.74 -8.89 -12.46
CA ILE A 29 10.75 -8.70 -13.50
C ILE A 29 11.75 -9.86 -13.39
N GLY A 30 11.85 -10.68 -14.44
CA GLY A 30 12.64 -11.93 -14.49
C GLY A 30 12.19 -13.13 -13.63
N GLY A 31 11.06 -13.05 -12.94
CA GLY A 31 10.45 -14.12 -12.15
C GLY A 31 9.57 -15.09 -12.96
N ASN A 32 9.15 -16.19 -12.34
CA ASN A 32 8.35 -17.25 -12.94
C ASN A 32 6.97 -17.36 -12.27
N ALA A 33 5.95 -17.73 -13.05
CA ALA A 33 4.64 -18.05 -12.46
C ALA A 33 4.78 -19.23 -11.51
N THR A 34 4.15 -19.12 -10.34
CA THR A 34 4.25 -20.11 -9.28
C THR A 34 2.90 -20.34 -8.63
N ALA A 35 2.69 -21.53 -8.05
CA ALA A 35 1.52 -21.79 -7.24
C ALA A 35 1.64 -21.05 -5.89
N ALA A 36 0.54 -20.46 -5.42
CA ALA A 36 0.52 -19.77 -4.14
C ALA A 36 0.71 -20.74 -2.97
N PRO A 37 1.74 -20.55 -2.13
CA PRO A 37 1.81 -21.20 -0.83
C PRO A 37 0.63 -20.77 0.04
N SER A 38 0.27 -21.58 1.05
CA SER A 38 -0.85 -21.32 1.96
C SER A 38 -0.72 -20.03 2.78
N TRP A 39 0.47 -19.44 2.81
CA TRP A 39 0.78 -18.22 3.54
C TRP A 39 0.95 -16.98 2.67
N MET A 40 0.96 -17.12 1.34
CA MET A 40 1.05 -15.95 0.47
C MET A 40 -0.25 -15.16 0.54
N ALA A 41 -0.16 -13.86 0.82
CA ALA A 41 -1.32 -13.00 0.93
C ALA A 41 -1.28 -11.84 -0.08
N ALA A 42 -2.45 -11.52 -0.63
CA ALA A 42 -2.69 -10.33 -1.43
C ALA A 42 -3.56 -9.37 -0.62
N VAL A 43 -3.05 -8.18 -0.34
CA VAL A 43 -3.71 -7.14 0.46
C VAL A 43 -4.41 -6.16 -0.49
N GLY A 44 -5.69 -5.90 -0.24
CA GLY A 44 -6.49 -5.02 -1.08
C GLY A 44 -7.64 -4.37 -0.33
N GLU A 45 -8.37 -3.51 -1.02
CA GLU A 45 -9.57 -2.86 -0.51
C GLU A 45 -10.74 -2.98 -1.48
N VAL A 46 -11.97 -2.92 -0.96
CA VAL A 46 -13.18 -2.94 -1.77
C VAL A 46 -13.62 -1.51 -2.09
N VAL A 47 -13.45 -1.10 -3.34
CA VAL A 47 -13.85 0.21 -3.86
C VAL A 47 -15.00 0.02 -4.84
N ASP A 48 -16.13 0.69 -4.61
CA ASP A 48 -17.33 0.60 -5.45
C ASP A 48 -17.77 -0.85 -5.76
N GLY A 49 -17.66 -1.73 -4.76
CA GLY A 49 -18.01 -3.15 -4.87
C GLY A 49 -16.98 -4.03 -5.58
N THR A 50 -15.87 -3.45 -6.05
CA THR A 50 -14.76 -4.17 -6.69
C THR A 50 -13.56 -4.24 -5.75
N TRP A 51 -12.98 -5.43 -5.59
CA TRP A 51 -11.75 -5.57 -4.81
C TRP A 51 -10.53 -5.22 -5.65
N VAL A 52 -9.68 -4.36 -5.11
CA VAL A 52 -8.45 -3.87 -5.75
C VAL A 52 -7.26 -4.28 -4.88
N ASN A 53 -6.40 -5.14 -5.41
CA ASN A 53 -5.12 -5.46 -4.78
C ASN A 53 -4.12 -4.30 -4.97
N PHE A 54 -3.40 -3.96 -3.91
CA PHE A 54 -2.37 -2.93 -3.94
C PHE A 54 -1.03 -3.36 -3.33
N CYS A 55 -1.02 -4.38 -2.46
CA CYS A 55 0.18 -4.90 -1.82
C CYS A 55 0.13 -6.43 -1.67
N GLY A 56 1.28 -7.02 -1.37
CA GLY A 56 1.42 -8.36 -0.82
C GLY A 56 1.37 -8.37 0.71
N GLY A 57 1.39 -9.58 1.26
CA GLY A 57 1.45 -9.87 2.68
C GLY A 57 1.83 -11.33 2.92
N THR A 58 2.00 -11.68 4.18
CA THR A 58 2.38 -13.03 4.60
C THR A 58 1.57 -13.48 5.81
N LEU A 59 0.85 -14.61 5.71
CA LEU A 59 0.19 -15.23 6.86
C LEU A 59 1.24 -15.82 7.81
N ILE A 60 1.35 -15.24 9.01
CA ILE A 60 2.30 -15.66 10.04
C ILE A 60 1.61 -16.36 11.23
N ASP A 61 0.28 -16.27 11.31
CA ASP A 61 -0.60 -17.02 12.20
C ASP A 61 -2.00 -17.08 11.57
N SER A 62 -2.88 -17.95 12.06
CA SER A 62 -4.27 -18.13 11.65
C SER A 62 -5.09 -16.85 11.52
N GLN A 63 -4.77 -15.78 12.25
CA GLN A 63 -5.45 -14.47 12.18
C GLN A 63 -4.51 -13.29 11.92
N TRP A 64 -3.24 -13.55 11.59
CA TRP A 64 -2.23 -12.49 11.51
C TRP A 64 -1.50 -12.53 10.18
N VAL A 65 -1.61 -11.42 9.44
CA VAL A 65 -0.88 -11.18 8.20
C VAL A 65 0.15 -10.08 8.45
N LEU A 66 1.41 -10.37 8.15
CA LEU A 66 2.49 -9.40 8.13
C LEU A 66 2.55 -8.72 6.76
N THR A 67 2.70 -7.40 6.73
CA THR A 67 2.85 -6.60 5.51
C THR A 67 3.75 -5.40 5.79
N ALA A 68 3.98 -4.56 4.79
CA ALA A 68 4.73 -3.32 4.96
C ALA A 68 3.84 -2.22 5.57
N ALA A 69 4.41 -1.34 6.40
CA ALA A 69 3.66 -0.24 6.99
C ALA A 69 3.17 0.76 5.93
N HIS A 70 3.97 1.04 4.91
CA HIS A 70 3.59 1.96 3.84
C HIS A 70 2.36 1.48 3.06
N CYS A 71 2.08 0.17 3.02
CA CYS A 71 0.87 -0.37 2.40
C CYS A 71 -0.42 0.06 3.11
N VAL A 72 -0.32 0.47 4.38
CA VAL A 72 -1.47 0.82 5.23
C VAL A 72 -1.37 2.23 5.81
N ALA A 73 -0.40 3.03 5.34
CA ALA A 73 -0.14 4.38 5.81
C ALA A 73 -1.11 5.43 5.24
N ASP A 74 -1.61 5.20 4.04
CA ASP A 74 -2.52 6.12 3.37
C ASP A 74 -3.98 5.89 3.77
N ALA A 75 -4.84 6.85 3.43
CA ALA A 75 -6.28 6.70 3.61
C ALA A 75 -6.87 5.65 2.67
N GLN A 76 -7.67 4.75 3.25
CA GLN A 76 -8.38 3.71 2.51
C GLN A 76 -9.66 4.29 1.91
N SER A 77 -9.97 3.87 0.69
CA SER A 77 -11.23 4.20 0.00
C SER A 77 -12.34 3.22 0.35
N GLY A 78 -12.02 2.08 0.96
CA GLY A 78 -13.01 1.11 1.41
C GLY A 78 -12.51 0.08 2.41
N PRO A 79 -13.33 -0.94 2.73
CA PRO A 79 -12.96 -2.00 3.66
C PRO A 79 -11.75 -2.80 3.15
N MET A 80 -10.77 -3.01 4.02
CA MET A 80 -9.59 -3.79 3.72
C MET A 80 -9.88 -5.29 3.82
N GLU A 81 -9.43 -6.03 2.81
CA GLU A 81 -9.61 -7.47 2.70
C GLU A 81 -8.32 -8.12 2.17
N VAL A 82 -8.07 -9.36 2.61
CA VAL A 82 -6.89 -10.13 2.24
C VAL A 82 -7.31 -11.44 1.57
N ALA A 83 -6.76 -11.72 0.40
CA ALA A 83 -6.84 -13.03 -0.25
C ALA A 83 -5.59 -13.83 0.10
N ILE A 84 -5.73 -15.09 0.53
CA ILE A 84 -4.60 -15.90 1.03
C ILE A 84 -4.55 -17.23 0.27
N GLY A 85 -3.37 -17.64 -0.18
CA GLY A 85 -3.16 -18.89 -0.91
C GLY A 85 -3.76 -18.88 -2.32
N VAL A 86 -3.83 -17.72 -2.99
CA VAL A 86 -4.48 -17.57 -4.29
C VAL A 86 -3.46 -17.41 -5.41
N THR A 87 -3.39 -18.36 -6.34
CA THR A 87 -2.46 -18.26 -7.48
C THR A 87 -2.87 -17.19 -8.50
N ASP A 88 -4.17 -17.05 -8.77
CA ASP A 88 -4.70 -16.13 -9.79
C ASP A 88 -5.84 -15.27 -9.23
N LEU A 89 -5.54 -14.00 -8.95
CA LEU A 89 -6.47 -13.03 -8.41
C LEU A 89 -7.61 -12.65 -9.38
N SER A 90 -7.51 -13.01 -10.67
CA SER A 90 -8.59 -12.78 -11.64
C SER A 90 -9.73 -13.80 -11.52
N ARG A 91 -9.48 -14.94 -10.86
CA ARG A 91 -10.49 -15.97 -10.59
C ARG A 91 -11.25 -15.66 -9.31
N PRO A 92 -12.50 -16.16 -9.14
CA PRO A 92 -13.19 -16.10 -7.87
C PRO A 92 -12.36 -16.73 -6.74
N HIS A 93 -12.25 -16.04 -5.61
CA HIS A 93 -11.49 -16.47 -4.45
C HIS A 93 -12.12 -15.93 -3.16
N ILE A 94 -11.83 -16.59 -2.05
CA ILE A 94 -12.27 -16.16 -0.72
C ILE A 94 -11.36 -15.02 -0.25
N ARG A 95 -11.96 -14.05 0.42
CA ARG A 95 -11.24 -12.94 1.06
C ARG A 95 -11.62 -12.83 2.53
N SER A 96 -10.63 -12.56 3.36
CA SER A 96 -10.79 -12.36 4.79
C SER A 96 -10.80 -10.86 5.11
N ARG A 97 -11.76 -10.41 5.91
CA ARG A 97 -11.83 -9.00 6.35
C ARG A 97 -10.74 -8.72 7.37
N VAL A 98 -10.20 -7.50 7.30
CA VAL A 98 -9.28 -6.94 8.31
C VAL A 98 -10.08 -6.06 9.26
N ASP A 99 -10.02 -6.34 10.56
CA ASP A 99 -10.69 -5.52 11.58
C ASP A 99 -9.71 -4.59 12.31
N GLN A 100 -8.42 -4.92 12.36
CA GLN A 100 -7.40 -4.12 13.03
C GLN A 100 -6.12 -4.04 12.18
N VAL A 101 -5.59 -2.83 12.04
CA VAL A 101 -4.29 -2.52 11.42
C VAL A 101 -3.37 -2.02 12.53
N LEU A 102 -2.20 -2.65 12.68
CA LEU A 102 -1.19 -2.29 13.67
C LEU A 102 0.11 -1.96 12.97
N MET A 103 0.48 -0.68 12.98
CA MET A 103 1.72 -0.19 12.37
C MET A 103 2.84 -0.14 13.41
N HIS A 104 4.08 -0.44 13.01
CA HIS A 104 5.19 -0.28 13.93
C HIS A 104 5.31 1.18 14.43
N PRO A 105 5.44 1.42 15.75
CA PRO A 105 5.46 2.78 16.31
C PRO A 105 6.54 3.69 15.72
N GLU A 106 7.73 3.16 15.43
CA GLU A 106 8.81 3.95 14.82
C GLU A 106 8.44 4.43 13.41
N TYR A 107 7.88 3.56 12.57
CA TYR A 107 7.44 3.96 11.23
C TYR A 107 6.32 4.99 11.34
N TYR A 108 5.34 4.73 12.21
CA TYR A 108 4.24 5.64 12.47
C TYR A 108 4.73 7.04 12.91
N GLN A 109 5.68 7.11 13.85
CA GLN A 109 6.25 8.37 14.31
C GLN A 109 7.03 9.09 13.20
N ASN A 110 7.82 8.35 12.42
CA ASN A 110 8.56 8.91 11.28
C ASN A 110 7.61 9.42 10.18
N LEU A 111 6.54 8.67 9.88
CA LEU A 111 5.50 9.08 8.94
C LEU A 111 4.94 10.45 9.34
N LEU A 112 4.50 10.59 10.60
CA LEU A 112 3.95 11.85 11.11
C LEU A 112 4.95 13.00 11.09
N GLN A 113 6.21 12.75 11.42
CA GLN A 113 7.28 13.76 11.38
C GLN A 113 7.61 14.22 9.94
N ASN A 114 7.48 13.32 8.96
CA ASN A 114 7.79 13.59 7.56
C ASN A 114 6.61 14.22 6.79
N LEU A 115 5.43 14.35 7.38
CA LEU A 115 4.28 14.97 6.71
C LEU A 115 4.57 16.44 6.39
N GLY A 116 4.56 16.76 5.09
CA GLY A 116 4.88 18.10 4.59
C GLY A 116 6.37 18.43 4.56
N SER A 117 7.26 17.51 4.92
CA SER A 117 8.71 17.71 4.81
C SER A 117 9.20 17.41 3.39
N PRO A 118 10.01 18.30 2.76
CA PRO A 118 10.72 17.99 1.52
C PRO A 118 11.85 16.98 1.74
N ASP A 119 12.43 16.97 2.95
CA ASP A 119 13.51 16.08 3.37
C ASP A 119 12.91 14.95 4.19
N LYS A 120 12.49 13.88 3.51
CA LYS A 120 11.93 12.69 4.17
C LYS A 120 13.07 11.89 4.81
N THR A 121 12.98 11.66 6.13
CA THR A 121 13.85 10.68 6.77
C THR A 121 13.52 9.27 6.24
N PRO A 122 14.51 8.38 6.10
CA PRO A 122 14.25 6.99 5.74
C PRO A 122 13.29 6.40 6.76
N SER A 123 12.20 5.81 6.29
CA SER A 123 11.23 5.21 7.20
C SER A 123 11.74 3.83 7.63
N SER A 124 12.50 3.79 8.72
CA SER A 124 12.87 2.55 9.38
C SER A 124 11.62 1.79 9.84
N SER A 125 11.76 0.47 9.99
CA SER A 125 10.69 -0.35 10.58
C SER A 125 9.39 -0.34 9.77
N ASP A 126 9.48 -0.37 8.44
CA ASP A 126 8.36 -0.43 7.48
C ASP A 126 7.55 -1.72 7.55
N VAL A 127 6.95 -2.01 8.72
CA VAL A 127 6.24 -3.24 9.02
C VAL A 127 4.92 -2.95 9.71
N ALA A 128 3.90 -3.70 9.31
CA ALA A 128 2.58 -3.67 9.91
C ALA A 128 1.99 -5.07 10.03
N LEU A 129 1.07 -5.22 10.97
CA LEU A 129 0.23 -6.40 11.15
C LEU A 129 -1.22 -6.08 10.80
N LEU A 130 -1.84 -7.00 10.07
CA LEU A 130 -3.27 -7.02 9.81
C LEU A 130 -3.87 -8.16 10.63
N HIS A 131 -4.81 -7.83 11.50
CA HIS A 131 -5.61 -8.83 12.20
C HIS A 131 -6.85 -9.16 11.36
N LEU A 132 -7.09 -10.45 11.16
CA LEU A 132 -8.24 -10.95 10.42
C LEU A 132 -9.42 -11.15 11.36
N THR A 133 -10.62 -10.78 10.91
CA THR A 133 -11.86 -10.92 11.70
C THR A 133 -12.15 -12.37 12.10
N SER A 134 -11.63 -13.35 11.37
CA SER A 134 -11.82 -14.77 11.67
C SER A 134 -10.57 -15.57 11.32
N PRO A 135 -10.27 -16.66 12.05
CA PRO A 135 -9.14 -17.53 11.75
C PRO A 135 -9.30 -18.22 10.41
N VAL A 136 -8.22 -18.29 9.65
CA VAL A 136 -8.12 -19.10 8.43
C VAL A 136 -7.55 -20.48 8.75
N SER A 137 -7.96 -21.49 8.00
CA SER A 137 -7.45 -22.87 8.14
C SER A 137 -6.17 -23.14 7.33
N LEU A 138 -5.62 -22.12 6.69
CA LEU A 138 -4.39 -22.21 5.91
C LEU A 138 -3.16 -22.22 6.83
N ALA A 139 -2.14 -22.99 6.47
CA ALA A 139 -0.92 -23.08 7.26
C ALA A 139 -0.09 -21.79 7.14
N PRO A 140 0.24 -21.11 8.25
CA PRO A 140 1.14 -19.95 8.24
C PRO A 140 2.59 -20.36 8.00
N ILE A 141 3.43 -19.41 7.62
CA ILE A 141 4.89 -19.59 7.55
C ILE A 141 5.55 -19.20 8.88
N ARG A 142 6.62 -19.92 9.25
CA ARG A 142 7.48 -19.55 10.39
C ARG A 142 8.35 -18.35 10.02
N ILE A 143 8.46 -17.37 10.91
CA ILE A 143 9.49 -16.32 10.82
C ILE A 143 10.83 -16.91 11.27
N ALA A 144 11.84 -16.78 10.43
CA ALA A 144 13.18 -17.30 10.66
C ALA A 144 13.80 -16.76 11.97
N ASP A 145 14.91 -17.36 12.38
CA ASP A 145 15.64 -16.89 13.56
C ASP A 145 16.49 -15.65 13.24
N LEU A 146 16.77 -14.84 14.27
CA LEU A 146 17.48 -13.56 14.12
C LEU A 146 18.89 -13.73 13.51
N THR A 147 19.49 -14.90 13.72
CA THR A 147 20.82 -15.28 13.23
C THR A 147 20.78 -15.96 11.86
N ALA A 148 19.61 -16.09 11.21
CA ALA A 148 19.49 -16.77 9.91
C ALA A 148 20.45 -16.18 8.87
N LYS A 149 20.61 -14.85 8.89
CA LYS A 149 21.48 -14.11 7.98
C LYS A 149 22.99 -14.28 8.23
N ASP A 150 23.39 -14.78 9.40
CA ASP A 150 24.81 -14.93 9.77
C ASP A 150 25.53 -15.96 8.89
N THR A 151 24.78 -16.87 8.28
CA THR A 151 25.28 -17.88 7.34
C THR A 151 25.28 -17.43 5.88
N TRP A 152 24.70 -16.26 5.59
CA TRP A 152 24.50 -15.82 4.22
C TRP A 152 25.76 -15.19 3.63
N GLN A 153 25.99 -15.48 2.36
CA GLN A 153 27.13 -14.99 1.60
C GLN A 153 26.66 -13.94 0.59
N LEU A 154 27.29 -12.77 0.63
CA LEU A 154 26.97 -11.65 -0.26
C LEU A 154 27.12 -12.06 -1.72
N GLY A 155 26.08 -11.83 -2.52
CA GLY A 155 26.01 -12.16 -3.93
C GLY A 155 25.77 -13.64 -4.25
N THR A 156 25.78 -14.52 -3.25
CA THR A 156 25.69 -15.98 -3.46
C THR A 156 24.41 -16.56 -2.88
N THR A 157 24.06 -16.22 -1.64
CA THR A 157 22.83 -16.71 -1.02
C THR A 157 21.62 -16.18 -1.78
N GLN A 158 20.77 -17.08 -2.27
CA GLN A 158 19.52 -16.74 -2.94
C GLN A 158 18.38 -16.68 -1.94
N LEU A 159 17.56 -15.64 -2.07
CA LEU A 159 16.36 -15.38 -1.30
C LEU A 159 15.18 -15.34 -2.26
N ASN A 160 14.09 -16.03 -1.96
CA ASN A 160 12.96 -16.17 -2.87
C ASN A 160 11.88 -15.14 -2.54
N ALA A 161 11.66 -14.19 -3.45
CA ALA A 161 10.61 -13.18 -3.34
C ALA A 161 9.36 -13.63 -4.09
N LEU A 162 8.18 -13.40 -3.51
CA LEU A 162 6.89 -13.71 -4.13
C LEU A 162 5.96 -12.50 -4.12
N GLY A 163 5.17 -12.33 -5.18
CA GLY A 163 4.26 -11.20 -5.27
C GLY A 163 3.42 -11.15 -6.55
N TYR A 164 2.49 -10.19 -6.55
CA TYR A 164 1.56 -9.92 -7.64
C TYR A 164 1.90 -8.60 -8.35
N GLY A 165 3.08 -8.03 -8.12
CA GLY A 165 3.46 -6.71 -8.58
C GLY A 165 3.62 -6.57 -10.09
N GLY A 166 3.97 -5.34 -10.47
CA GLY A 166 4.14 -4.90 -11.85
C GLY A 166 5.23 -5.68 -12.56
N THR A 167 4.92 -6.12 -13.77
CA THR A 167 5.75 -7.08 -14.50
C THR A 167 6.81 -6.45 -15.41
N ASN A 168 6.91 -5.13 -15.38
CA ASN A 168 7.94 -4.34 -16.02
C ASN A 168 8.00 -2.95 -15.37
N PRO A 169 9.08 -2.16 -15.59
CA PRO A 169 9.24 -0.89 -14.89
C PRO A 169 8.25 0.21 -15.30
N ALA A 170 7.53 0.03 -16.40
CA ALA A 170 6.47 0.92 -16.87
C ALA A 170 5.07 0.39 -16.52
N ALA A 171 4.96 -0.73 -15.80
CA ALA A 171 3.70 -1.39 -15.53
C ALA A 171 2.80 -0.47 -14.68
N THR A 172 1.62 -0.17 -15.22
CA THR A 172 0.59 0.60 -14.51
C THR A 172 -0.36 -0.31 -13.72
N LYS A 173 -0.26 -1.63 -13.89
CA LYS A 173 -1.09 -2.65 -13.26
C LYS A 173 -0.24 -3.78 -12.69
N SER A 174 -0.68 -4.29 -11.54
CA SER A 174 -0.22 -5.54 -10.92
C SER A 174 -0.56 -6.75 -11.78
N SER A 175 0.22 -7.82 -11.68
CA SER A 175 -0.10 -9.13 -12.21
C SER A 175 -1.30 -9.73 -11.47
N SER A 176 -2.21 -10.42 -12.18
CA SER A 176 -3.22 -11.24 -11.50
C SER A 176 -2.64 -12.60 -11.05
N GLN A 177 -1.59 -13.08 -11.72
CA GLN A 177 -0.91 -14.32 -11.38
C GLN A 177 0.16 -14.06 -10.31
N LEU A 178 0.33 -14.99 -9.38
CA LEU A 178 1.45 -14.99 -8.45
C LEU A 178 2.73 -15.40 -9.15
N LEU A 179 3.80 -14.68 -8.82
CA LEU A 179 5.10 -14.83 -9.45
C LEU A 179 6.17 -14.96 -8.34
N ALA A 180 7.27 -15.62 -8.65
CA ALA A 180 8.41 -15.74 -7.77
C ALA A 180 9.74 -15.49 -8.49
N VAL A 181 10.71 -14.91 -7.78
CA VAL A 181 12.06 -14.65 -8.30
C VAL A 181 13.09 -14.89 -7.20
N ASP A 182 14.22 -15.48 -7.59
CA ASP A 182 15.36 -15.63 -6.69
C ASP A 182 16.26 -14.40 -6.77
N LEU A 183 16.58 -13.82 -5.61
CA LEU A 183 17.35 -12.60 -5.46
C LEU A 183 18.57 -12.86 -4.60
N ALA A 184 19.75 -12.51 -5.12
CA ALA A 184 20.99 -12.64 -4.38
C ALA A 184 21.05 -11.65 -3.21
N TYR A 185 21.35 -12.13 -2.01
CA TYR A 185 21.57 -11.32 -0.81
C TYR A 185 22.71 -10.31 -1.01
N GLN A 186 22.51 -9.06 -0.57
CA GLN A 186 23.38 -7.91 -0.81
C GLN A 186 23.92 -7.21 0.43
N GLY A 187 23.70 -7.82 1.60
CA GLY A 187 24.10 -7.25 2.88
C GLY A 187 22.98 -6.46 3.54
N GLU A 188 23.37 -5.67 4.54
CA GLU A 188 22.48 -4.93 5.46
C GLU A 188 22.68 -3.41 5.37
N ARG A 189 23.53 -3.00 4.44
CA ARG A 189 23.85 -1.59 4.25
C ARG A 189 22.79 -0.94 3.37
N ASP A 190 22.22 0.16 3.86
CA ASP A 190 21.36 0.98 3.04
C ASP A 190 22.14 1.60 1.88
N ARG A 191 21.79 1.17 0.67
CA ARG A 191 22.38 1.70 -0.56
C ARG A 191 21.66 2.94 -1.08
N TRP A 192 20.49 3.25 -0.52
CA TRP A 192 19.63 4.37 -0.90
C TRP A 192 19.85 5.58 0.01
N TYR A 193 19.97 5.33 1.31
CA TYR A 193 20.05 6.38 2.34
C TYR A 193 21.40 6.47 3.06
N GLY A 194 22.34 5.55 2.76
CA GLY A 194 23.75 5.70 3.11
C GLY A 194 24.20 5.16 4.48
N ASP A 195 23.26 4.71 5.32
CA ASP A 195 23.53 4.22 6.68
C ASP A 195 23.36 2.71 6.85
N GLN A 196 23.81 2.16 7.98
CA GLN A 196 23.41 0.81 8.40
C GLN A 196 21.98 0.86 8.94
N THR A 197 21.05 0.15 8.29
CA THR A 197 19.74 -0.07 8.90
C THR A 197 19.82 -1.31 9.79
N LEU A 198 19.25 -1.26 10.98
CA LEU A 198 19.04 -2.46 11.80
C LEU A 198 17.78 -3.23 11.41
N THR A 199 16.99 -2.67 10.48
CA THR A 199 15.61 -3.08 10.22
C THR A 199 15.44 -3.71 8.85
N HIS A 200 16.42 -3.61 7.95
CA HIS A 200 16.37 -4.08 6.58
C HIS A 200 17.60 -4.91 6.17
N ILE A 201 17.35 -5.83 5.24
CA ILE A 201 18.33 -6.52 4.42
C ILE A 201 18.11 -6.13 2.96
N PHE A 202 19.14 -6.31 2.13
CA PHE A 202 19.09 -5.96 0.72
C PHE A 202 19.24 -7.21 -0.13
N ALA A 203 18.47 -7.30 -1.21
CA ALA A 203 18.52 -8.42 -2.14
C ALA A 203 18.28 -7.96 -3.58
N GLY A 204 18.86 -8.68 -4.53
CA GLY A 204 18.80 -8.37 -5.95
C GLY A 204 20.08 -7.70 -6.44
N ASN A 205 20.52 -8.05 -7.64
CA ASN A 205 21.76 -7.54 -8.24
C ASN A 205 21.85 -7.80 -9.75
N LEU A 206 20.76 -8.27 -10.37
CA LEU A 206 20.70 -8.62 -11.78
C LEU A 206 19.79 -7.63 -12.50
N LEU A 207 20.30 -7.03 -13.57
CA LEU A 207 19.47 -6.28 -14.50
C LEU A 207 18.32 -7.16 -14.97
N GLY A 208 17.09 -6.63 -14.89
CA GLY A 208 15.90 -7.38 -15.26
C GLY A 208 15.39 -8.37 -14.21
N GLN A 209 15.87 -8.32 -12.95
CA GLN A 209 15.26 -9.04 -11.82
C GLN A 209 15.05 -8.14 -10.60
N ASP A 210 13.80 -7.99 -10.16
CA ASP A 210 13.45 -7.19 -8.99
C ASP A 210 11.99 -7.39 -8.56
N THR A 211 11.70 -7.06 -7.31
CA THR A 211 10.33 -6.72 -6.88
C THR A 211 9.95 -5.33 -7.41
N CYS A 212 8.67 -5.11 -7.71
CA CYS A 212 8.21 -3.85 -8.27
C CYS A 212 6.88 -3.40 -7.64
N LYS A 213 6.27 -2.35 -8.19
CA LYS A 213 5.03 -1.77 -7.69
C LYS A 213 3.95 -2.86 -7.52
N GLY A 214 3.42 -3.02 -6.31
CA GLY A 214 2.43 -4.06 -5.99
C GLY A 214 3.00 -5.32 -5.32
N ASP A 215 4.32 -5.50 -5.32
CA ASP A 215 5.00 -6.54 -4.52
C ASP A 215 5.27 -6.09 -3.07
N SER A 216 5.16 -4.79 -2.80
CA SER A 216 5.28 -4.19 -1.47
C SER A 216 4.49 -4.97 -0.41
N GLY A 217 5.09 -5.22 0.75
CA GLY A 217 4.52 -6.05 1.80
C GLY A 217 4.58 -7.56 1.55
N GLY A 218 4.97 -7.99 0.34
CA GLY A 218 5.14 -9.39 -0.02
C GLY A 218 6.32 -10.07 0.69
N PRO A 219 6.32 -11.42 0.75
CA PRO A 219 7.34 -12.20 1.44
C PRO A 219 8.65 -12.31 0.66
N LEU A 220 9.75 -12.22 1.40
CA LEU A 220 11.07 -12.73 1.03
C LEU A 220 11.40 -13.94 1.92
N THR A 221 11.70 -15.09 1.31
CA THR A 221 11.87 -16.36 2.03
C THR A 221 13.23 -17.01 1.79
N GLN A 222 13.66 -17.82 2.76
CA GLN A 222 14.86 -18.67 2.65
C GLN A 222 14.64 -19.95 3.47
N GLY A 223 14.95 -21.11 2.89
CA GLY A 223 14.80 -22.40 3.59
C GLY A 223 13.36 -22.73 4.02
N GLY A 224 12.35 -22.15 3.37
CA GLY A 224 10.95 -22.31 3.76
C GLY A 224 10.48 -21.41 4.91
N GLU A 225 11.30 -20.45 5.33
CA GLU A 225 10.98 -19.50 6.40
C GLU A 225 10.89 -18.06 5.87
N LEU A 226 10.10 -17.23 6.54
CA LEU A 226 10.01 -15.80 6.24
C LEU A 226 11.24 -15.09 6.80
N VAL A 227 12.00 -14.45 5.92
CA VAL A 227 13.20 -13.68 6.31
C VAL A 227 13.05 -12.18 6.06
N GLY A 228 12.15 -11.78 5.17
CA GLY A 228 11.86 -10.37 5.01
C GLY A 228 10.52 -10.01 4.37
N VAL A 229 10.24 -8.72 4.38
CA VAL A 229 9.03 -8.11 3.82
C VAL A 229 9.44 -7.05 2.81
N THR A 230 8.96 -7.14 1.57
CA THR A 230 9.27 -6.18 0.50
C THR A 230 8.89 -4.76 0.91
N SER A 231 9.85 -3.83 0.89
CA SER A 231 9.64 -2.46 1.40
C SER A 231 9.87 -1.40 0.32
N TYR A 232 11.11 -1.18 -0.12
CA TYR A 232 11.45 -0.15 -1.10
C TYR A 232 12.50 -0.63 -2.11
N GLY A 233 12.65 0.09 -3.21
CA GLY A 233 13.62 -0.24 -4.25
C GLY A 233 13.73 0.87 -5.28
N ALA A 234 14.46 0.59 -6.36
CA ALA A 234 14.63 1.54 -7.44
C ALA A 234 13.30 1.83 -8.15
N TYR A 235 13.12 3.07 -8.59
CA TYR A 235 12.12 3.40 -9.59
C TYR A 235 12.81 4.09 -10.77
N PRO A 236 12.82 3.49 -11.98
CA PRO A 236 12.24 2.20 -12.36
C PRO A 236 12.86 0.98 -11.64
N CYS A 237 12.04 -0.05 -11.40
CA CYS A 237 12.47 -1.34 -10.82
C CYS A 237 13.43 -2.09 -11.76
N ALA A 238 14.20 -3.06 -11.25
CA ALA A 238 15.08 -3.94 -12.04
C ALA A 238 16.16 -3.24 -12.88
N THR A 239 16.60 -2.07 -12.43
CA THR A 239 17.73 -1.32 -13.00
C THR A 239 19.09 -1.87 -12.58
N GLY A 240 19.13 -3.01 -11.87
CA GLY A 240 20.34 -3.61 -11.32
C GLY A 240 20.71 -3.12 -9.91
N SER A 241 19.85 -2.31 -9.27
CA SER A 241 20.00 -1.94 -7.86
C SER A 241 19.28 -2.95 -6.96
N ALA A 242 19.83 -3.21 -5.77
CA ALA A 242 19.20 -4.07 -4.78
C ALA A 242 17.97 -3.39 -4.14
N GLY A 243 16.88 -4.15 -3.99
CA GLY A 243 15.72 -3.75 -3.19
C GLY A 243 16.00 -3.88 -1.69
N GLY A 244 15.33 -3.04 -0.90
CA GLY A 244 15.29 -3.09 0.55
C GLY A 244 14.09 -3.89 1.05
N TYR A 245 14.35 -4.81 1.97
CA TYR A 245 13.35 -5.68 2.59
C TYR A 245 13.48 -5.55 4.09
N VAL A 246 12.37 -5.34 4.81
CA VAL A 246 12.39 -5.40 6.26
C VAL A 246 12.90 -6.77 6.68
N TYR A 247 13.85 -6.83 7.61
CA TYR A 247 14.34 -8.09 8.17
C TYR A 247 13.35 -8.61 9.22
N ALA A 248 12.40 -9.44 8.79
CA ALA A 248 11.28 -9.91 9.61
C ALA A 248 11.70 -10.52 10.97
N PRO A 249 12.81 -11.29 11.08
CA PRO A 249 13.28 -11.81 12.36
C PRO A 249 13.56 -10.76 13.44
N ALA A 250 13.98 -9.53 13.05
CA ALA A 250 14.21 -8.43 13.99
C ALA A 250 12.92 -7.96 14.69
N PHE A 251 11.75 -8.23 14.10
CA PHE A 251 10.46 -7.76 14.59
C PHE A 251 9.67 -8.83 15.36
N LYS A 252 10.21 -10.05 15.56
CA LYS A 252 9.51 -11.12 16.30
C LYS A 252 9.03 -10.68 17.69
N GLY A 253 9.84 -9.90 18.41
CA GLY A 253 9.46 -9.36 19.73
C GLY A 253 8.27 -8.40 19.66
N TRP A 254 8.26 -7.48 18.70
CA TRP A 254 7.13 -6.58 18.46
C TRP A 254 5.88 -7.33 18.01
N ILE A 255 6.03 -8.28 17.07
CA ILE A 255 4.91 -9.10 16.59
C ILE A 255 4.26 -9.84 17.76
N SER A 256 5.07 -10.53 18.59
CA SER A 256 4.58 -11.25 19.76
C SER A 256 3.86 -10.33 20.74
N SER A 257 4.35 -9.10 20.95
CA SER A 257 3.70 -8.15 21.85
C SER A 257 2.35 -7.65 21.31
N GLN A 258 2.18 -7.55 20.00
CA GLN A 258 0.89 -7.23 19.39
C GLN A 258 -0.10 -8.39 19.49
N GLN A 259 0.38 -9.63 19.31
CA GLN A 259 -0.47 -10.83 19.36
C GLN A 259 -0.98 -11.16 20.77
N GLN A 260 -0.23 -10.76 21.81
CA GLN A 260 -0.50 -11.11 23.21
C GLN A 260 -0.80 -9.88 24.10
N GLY A 261 -0.85 -8.69 23.51
CA GLY A 261 -0.97 -7.41 24.20
C GLY A 261 -2.36 -6.79 24.15
N ILE A 262 -2.51 -5.62 24.78
CA ILE A 262 -3.61 -4.70 24.49
C ILE A 262 -3.22 -3.87 23.25
N THR A 263 -4.08 -3.84 22.25
CA THR A 263 -3.79 -3.16 20.97
C THR A 263 -4.92 -2.24 20.56
N LEU A 264 -4.58 -1.09 19.99
CA LEU A 264 -5.49 -0.14 19.37
C LEU A 264 -5.13 -0.04 17.88
N THR A 265 -6.12 -0.01 16.98
CA THR A 265 -5.88 0.28 15.55
C THR A 265 -5.00 1.51 15.42
N SER A 266 -3.80 1.39 14.83
CA SER A 266 -2.80 2.47 14.85
C SER A 266 -3.18 3.63 13.93
N ILE A 267 -3.76 3.31 12.78
CA ILE A 267 -4.14 4.29 11.77
C ILE A 267 -5.41 3.84 11.06
N ARG A 268 -6.25 4.82 10.75
CA ARG A 268 -7.30 4.73 9.73
C ARG A 268 -7.20 5.97 8.90
N GLY A 269 -7.38 5.85 7.60
CA GLY A 269 -7.67 7.04 6.82
C GLY A 269 -9.00 6.98 6.09
N LEU A 270 -9.54 8.17 5.87
CA LEU A 270 -10.82 8.40 5.23
C LEU A 270 -10.62 9.42 4.11
N VAL A 271 -11.07 9.07 2.91
CA VAL A 271 -11.24 10.05 1.83
C VAL A 271 -12.70 10.45 1.78
N LEU A 272 -12.97 11.73 2.04
CA LEU A 272 -14.33 12.24 2.22
C LEU A 272 -14.61 13.34 1.19
N PRO A 273 -15.70 13.29 0.41
CA PRO A 273 -16.07 14.38 -0.48
C PRO A 273 -16.18 15.71 0.26
N GLN A 274 -15.73 16.80 -0.35
CA GLN A 274 -15.80 18.13 0.26
C GLN A 274 -17.23 18.46 0.74
N GLY A 275 -17.33 18.97 1.98
CA GLY A 275 -18.59 19.31 2.64
C GLY A 275 -19.31 18.14 3.31
N THR A 276 -18.68 16.95 3.36
CA THR A 276 -19.24 15.77 4.03
C THR A 276 -18.51 15.41 5.33
N SER A 277 -19.11 14.52 6.10
CA SER A 277 -18.51 13.93 7.30
C SER A 277 -18.53 12.41 7.19
N GLY A 278 -17.53 11.76 7.79
CA GLY A 278 -17.43 10.30 7.86
C GLY A 278 -17.01 9.81 9.23
N TRP A 279 -17.12 8.51 9.45
CA TRP A 279 -16.73 7.85 10.69
C TRP A 279 -15.74 6.73 10.42
N ALA A 280 -14.70 6.64 11.24
CA ALA A 280 -13.72 5.56 11.23
C ALA A 280 -13.78 4.76 12.53
N ASP A 281 -13.76 3.44 12.40
CA ASP A 281 -13.80 2.52 13.53
C ASP A 281 -12.38 2.10 13.93
N TYR A 282 -12.07 2.28 15.21
CA TYR A 282 -10.83 1.90 15.87
C TYR A 282 -11.10 0.74 16.81
N GLN A 283 -10.50 -0.39 16.49
CA GLN A 283 -10.61 -1.60 17.29
C GLN A 283 -9.62 -1.53 18.44
N LEU A 284 -10.11 -1.63 19.67
CA LEU A 284 -9.31 -1.89 20.85
C LEU A 284 -9.53 -3.36 21.25
N ALA A 285 -8.45 -4.12 21.37
CA ALA A 285 -8.53 -5.54 21.69
C ALA A 285 -7.57 -5.90 22.82
N ASN A 286 -8.11 -6.56 23.86
CA ASN A 286 -7.32 -7.10 24.95
C ASN A 286 -6.95 -8.55 24.63
N ARG A 287 -5.73 -8.76 24.13
CA ARG A 287 -5.20 -10.10 23.83
C ARG A 287 -4.32 -10.65 24.95
N THR A 288 -4.28 -9.96 26.07
CA THR A 288 -3.57 -10.41 27.27
C THR A 288 -4.38 -11.48 28.00
N THR A 289 -3.76 -12.09 29.01
CA THR A 289 -4.39 -13.09 29.88
C THR A 289 -5.13 -12.48 31.07
N GLN A 290 -5.13 -11.15 31.22
CA GLN A 290 -5.71 -10.44 32.35
C GLN A 290 -6.64 -9.32 31.88
N ALA A 291 -7.53 -8.85 32.75
CA ALA A 291 -8.36 -7.72 32.43
C ALA A 291 -7.54 -6.41 32.42
N MET A 292 -7.97 -5.47 31.59
CA MET A 292 -7.35 -4.15 31.45
C MET A 292 -8.34 -3.06 31.82
N THR A 293 -7.93 -2.14 32.69
CA THR A 293 -8.69 -0.92 32.98
C THR A 293 -8.30 0.16 31.99
N LEU A 294 -9.27 0.69 31.27
CA LEU A 294 -9.09 1.75 30.29
C LEU A 294 -9.33 3.10 30.95
N SER A 295 -8.38 4.02 30.78
CA SER A 295 -8.42 5.36 31.36
C SER A 295 -7.81 6.38 30.42
N ASN A 296 -8.02 7.67 30.72
CA ASN A 296 -7.41 8.79 29.98
C ASN A 296 -7.69 8.74 28.47
N LEU A 297 -8.87 8.27 28.06
CA LEU A 297 -9.28 8.30 26.65
C LEU A 297 -9.45 9.75 26.19
N TYR A 298 -8.73 10.10 25.14
CA TYR A 298 -8.72 11.42 24.54
C TYR A 298 -8.68 11.32 23.02
N SER A 299 -9.41 12.22 22.34
CA SER A 299 -9.24 12.49 20.93
C SER A 299 -9.56 13.95 20.62
N ASP A 300 -8.85 14.53 19.64
CA ASP A 300 -9.12 15.85 19.06
C ASP A 300 -10.00 15.79 17.80
N ALA A 301 -10.59 14.62 17.51
CA ALA A 301 -11.59 14.46 16.46
C ALA A 301 -12.86 15.30 16.75
N PRO A 302 -13.54 15.84 15.71
CA PRO A 302 -14.78 16.61 15.86
C PRO A 302 -15.94 15.83 16.51
N GLY A 303 -15.83 14.51 16.60
CA GLY A 303 -16.75 13.67 17.35
C GLY A 303 -16.13 12.31 17.66
N MET A 304 -16.50 11.76 18.81
CA MET A 304 -16.09 10.42 19.24
C MET A 304 -17.28 9.69 19.87
N LEU A 305 -17.56 8.48 19.40
CA LEU A 305 -18.46 7.54 20.06
C LEU A 305 -17.62 6.47 20.74
N ASN A 306 -17.65 6.45 22.07
CA ASN A 306 -16.91 5.48 22.86
C ASN A 306 -17.77 4.22 23.10
N GLY A 307 -17.47 3.14 22.38
CA GLY A 307 -18.06 1.82 22.62
C GLY A 307 -17.26 0.93 23.56
N CYS A 308 -16.22 1.47 24.21
CA CYS A 308 -15.34 0.71 25.09
C CYS A 308 -15.73 0.85 26.57
N PRO A 309 -15.83 -0.27 27.31
CA PRO A 309 -16.08 -0.25 28.75
C PRO A 309 -14.86 0.25 29.52
N ASN A 310 -15.04 0.66 30.78
CA ASN A 310 -13.91 1.03 31.64
C ASN A 310 -13.00 -0.15 31.97
N ARG A 311 -13.52 -1.39 31.95
CA ARG A 311 -12.76 -2.63 32.14
C ARG A 311 -13.01 -3.53 30.95
N LEU A 312 -11.94 -3.93 30.27
CA LEU A 312 -11.96 -4.82 29.11
C LEU A 312 -11.36 -6.17 29.53
N GLU A 313 -12.17 -7.23 29.54
CA GLU A 313 -11.70 -8.56 29.95
C GLU A 313 -10.71 -9.16 28.95
N ALA A 314 -9.96 -10.17 29.39
CA ALA A 314 -9.08 -10.94 28.51
C ALA A 314 -9.86 -11.53 27.33
N GLY A 315 -9.33 -11.38 26.11
CA GLY A 315 -9.95 -11.82 24.87
C GLY A 315 -11.07 -10.91 24.34
N GLN A 316 -11.51 -9.91 25.11
CA GLN A 316 -12.53 -8.97 24.65
C GLN A 316 -11.96 -7.89 23.73
N HIS A 317 -12.85 -7.35 22.92
CA HIS A 317 -12.59 -6.20 22.09
C HIS A 317 -13.76 -5.23 22.12
N CYS A 318 -13.50 -3.97 21.79
CA CYS A 318 -14.49 -2.92 21.69
C CYS A 318 -14.07 -1.93 20.59
N THR A 319 -14.98 -1.02 20.25
CA THR A 319 -14.78 -0.09 19.14
C THR A 319 -14.92 1.35 19.61
N LEU A 320 -13.96 2.19 19.23
CA LEU A 320 -14.07 3.65 19.26
C LEU A 320 -14.42 4.12 17.86
N ARG A 321 -15.40 4.99 17.70
CA ARG A 321 -15.74 5.57 16.39
C ARG A 321 -15.41 7.04 16.38
N LEU A 322 -14.61 7.48 15.42
CA LEU A 322 -14.16 8.86 15.32
C LEU A 322 -14.71 9.50 14.06
N ARG A 323 -15.21 10.72 14.21
CA ARG A 323 -15.72 11.53 13.11
C ARG A 323 -14.57 12.28 12.45
N ALA A 324 -14.58 12.37 11.14
CA ALA A 324 -13.82 13.35 10.38
C ALA A 324 -14.77 14.21 9.53
N ASP A 325 -14.40 15.46 9.34
CA ASP A 325 -15.16 16.45 8.56
C ASP A 325 -14.30 16.98 7.41
N ALA A 326 -14.84 16.94 6.20
CA ALA A 326 -14.16 17.36 4.96
C ALA A 326 -14.53 18.79 4.57
N ASN A 327 -14.47 19.71 5.54
CA ASN A 327 -14.84 21.12 5.34
C ASN A 327 -13.73 21.98 4.72
N ASP A 328 -12.55 21.39 4.53
CA ASP A 328 -11.39 22.08 4.00
C ASP A 328 -11.40 22.13 2.46
N THR A 329 -10.34 22.67 1.87
CA THR A 329 -10.08 22.59 0.44
C THR A 329 -9.79 21.16 0.00
N VAL A 330 -10.14 20.82 -1.24
CA VAL A 330 -9.81 19.51 -1.83
C VAL A 330 -8.29 19.27 -1.79
N GLY A 331 -7.89 18.09 -1.34
CA GLY A 331 -6.50 17.69 -1.13
C GLY A 331 -5.95 18.00 0.26
N THR A 332 -6.70 18.69 1.12
CA THR A 332 -6.26 18.94 2.50
C THR A 332 -6.25 17.65 3.31
N LEU A 333 -5.12 17.38 3.96
CA LEU A 333 -4.94 16.30 4.92
C LEU A 333 -5.15 16.83 6.35
N ARG A 334 -5.94 16.12 7.15
CA ARG A 334 -6.11 16.37 8.58
C ARG A 334 -5.72 15.12 9.37
N LEU A 335 -5.09 15.36 10.51
CA LEU A 335 -4.68 14.33 11.45
C LEU A 335 -5.40 14.60 12.76
N GLN A 336 -6.08 13.59 13.30
CA GLN A 336 -6.67 13.65 14.63
C GLN A 336 -6.08 12.52 15.48
N GLY A 337 -5.48 12.87 16.62
CA GLY A 337 -4.91 11.92 17.55
C GLY A 337 -5.95 11.22 18.41
N VAL A 338 -5.61 10.01 18.82
CA VAL A 338 -6.33 9.21 19.82
C VAL A 338 -5.31 8.71 20.81
N ARG A 339 -5.61 8.86 22.10
CA ARG A 339 -4.75 8.34 23.16
C ARG A 339 -5.61 7.71 24.24
N LEU A 340 -5.14 6.59 24.81
CA LEU A 340 -5.69 6.02 26.03
C LEU A 340 -4.62 5.27 26.81
N THR A 341 -4.87 5.02 28.08
CA THR A 341 -4.01 4.24 28.96
C THR A 341 -4.75 2.97 29.37
N ALA A 342 -4.12 1.81 29.13
CA ALA A 342 -4.56 0.54 29.65
C ALA A 342 -3.72 0.18 30.88
N ILE A 343 -4.37 -0.16 31.98
CA ILE A 343 -3.73 -0.47 33.26
C ILE A 343 -4.13 -1.88 33.67
N ASP A 344 -3.15 -2.73 33.96
CA ASP A 344 -3.39 -4.07 34.46
C ASP A 344 -3.70 -4.11 35.96
N GLU A 345 -4.10 -5.28 36.46
CA GLU A 345 -4.46 -5.50 37.86
C GLU A 345 -3.30 -5.32 38.85
N ARG A 346 -2.06 -5.31 38.36
CA ARG A 346 -0.84 -5.10 39.15
C ARG A 346 -0.34 -3.66 39.08
N GLY A 347 -1.05 -2.77 38.37
CA GLY A 347 -0.69 -1.38 38.17
C GLY A 347 0.31 -1.14 37.02
N GLY A 348 0.64 -2.15 36.23
CA GLY A 348 1.39 -2.00 34.99
C GLY A 348 0.56 -1.22 33.97
N SER A 349 1.13 -0.18 33.38
CA SER A 349 0.43 0.69 32.43
C SER A 349 1.03 0.65 31.03
N GLN A 350 0.17 0.58 30.02
CA GLN A 350 0.52 0.73 28.61
C GLN A 350 -0.24 1.92 28.01
N ARG A 351 0.50 2.85 27.40
CA ARG A 351 -0.09 3.94 26.62
C ARG A 351 -0.31 3.46 25.19
N LEU A 352 -1.51 3.69 24.67
CA LEU A 352 -1.90 3.39 23.30
C LEU A 352 -2.16 4.70 22.56
N GLU A 353 -1.66 4.78 21.34
CA GLU A 353 -1.81 5.95 20.48
C GLU A 353 -2.24 5.52 19.09
N ALA A 354 -3.07 6.34 18.47
CA ALA A 354 -3.49 6.17 17.10
C ALA A 354 -3.77 7.53 16.44
N VAL A 355 -3.87 7.55 15.11
CA VAL A 355 -4.25 8.74 14.34
C VAL A 355 -5.36 8.40 13.34
N LEU A 356 -6.30 9.34 13.20
CA LEU A 356 -7.24 9.43 12.09
C LEU A 356 -6.68 10.38 11.06
N MET A 357 -6.48 9.88 9.84
CA MET A 357 -5.99 10.63 8.71
C MET A 357 -7.15 10.87 7.73
N SER A 358 -7.73 12.06 7.71
CA SER A 358 -8.80 12.38 6.76
C SER A 358 -8.31 13.28 5.63
N MET A 359 -8.65 12.95 4.39
CA MET A 359 -8.37 13.76 3.22
C MET A 359 -9.67 14.27 2.58
N THR A 360 -9.74 15.57 2.32
CA THR A 360 -10.86 16.17 1.57
C THR A 360 -10.75 15.80 0.09
N GLY A 361 -11.66 14.96 -0.39
CA GLY A 361 -11.81 14.58 -1.78
C GLY A 361 -12.67 15.56 -2.59
N LYS A 362 -12.73 15.35 -3.91
CA LYS A 362 -13.61 16.13 -4.78
C LYS A 362 -15.10 15.94 -4.39
N PRO A 363 -15.96 16.95 -4.56
CA PRO A 363 -17.39 16.80 -4.38
C PRO A 363 -17.94 15.67 -5.27
N THR A 364 -18.89 14.90 -4.76
CA THR A 364 -19.62 13.91 -5.57
C THR A 364 -20.38 14.66 -6.66
N GLN A 365 -20.07 14.42 -7.93
CA GLN A 365 -20.89 14.94 -9.03
C GLN A 365 -22.24 14.21 -9.00
N THR A 366 -23.27 14.86 -8.45
CA THR A 366 -24.64 14.46 -8.70
C THR A 366 -24.93 14.70 -10.17
N ASN A 367 -24.87 13.65 -10.99
CA ASN A 367 -25.49 13.67 -12.32
C ASN A 367 -27.00 13.78 -12.14
N THR A 368 -27.51 15.00 -12.00
CA THR A 368 -28.90 15.32 -12.26
C THR A 368 -29.15 15.09 -13.75
N THR A 369 -29.45 13.85 -14.11
CA THR A 369 -30.12 13.54 -15.37
C THR A 369 -31.53 14.13 -15.29
N GLY A 370 -31.64 15.40 -15.65
CA GLY A 370 -32.91 16.07 -15.89
C GLY A 370 -33.62 15.33 -17.02
N THR A 371 -34.56 14.47 -16.65
CA THR A 371 -35.55 13.93 -17.58
C THR A 371 -36.48 15.07 -17.98
N THR A 372 -36.27 15.60 -19.18
CA THR A 372 -37.21 16.47 -19.86
C THR A 372 -38.46 15.67 -20.25
N ALA A 373 -39.46 15.66 -19.38
CA ALA A 373 -40.82 15.25 -19.75
C ALA A 373 -41.58 16.49 -20.25
N ALA A 374 -41.84 16.49 -21.56
CA ALA A 374 -42.73 17.43 -22.22
C ALA A 374 -44.20 17.12 -21.87
N GLY A 375 -45.02 18.15 -21.61
CA GLY A 375 -46.48 18.04 -21.73
C GLY A 375 -47.30 18.99 -20.84
N GLY A 376 -47.89 20.03 -21.46
CA GLY A 376 -49.22 20.56 -21.11
C GLY A 376 -49.31 21.74 -20.12
N ASN A 377 -49.67 22.92 -20.65
CA ASN A 377 -50.00 24.19 -19.97
C ASN A 377 -51.55 24.40 -19.95
N PRO A 378 -52.17 25.52 -19.52
CA PRO A 378 -51.90 26.55 -18.47
C PRO A 378 -53.12 26.84 -17.55
N THR A 379 -52.93 27.60 -16.46
CA THR A 379 -53.89 28.67 -16.05
C THR A 379 -53.34 29.65 -14.99
N THR A 380 -53.26 30.95 -15.37
CA THR A 380 -53.63 32.21 -14.63
C THR A 380 -53.00 32.54 -13.26
N THR A 381 -52.55 33.75 -12.85
CA THR A 381 -52.42 35.15 -13.34
C THR A 381 -51.59 35.86 -12.22
N ALA A 382 -50.57 36.69 -12.44
CA ALA A 382 -50.64 38.17 -12.47
C ALA A 382 -49.19 38.74 -12.34
N THR A 383 -48.65 39.47 -13.35
CA THR A 383 -48.46 40.95 -13.44
C THR A 383 -47.45 41.55 -12.43
N THR A 384 -46.44 42.40 -12.73
CA THR A 384 -46.12 43.27 -13.89
C THR A 384 -44.67 43.82 -13.77
N THR A 385 -43.94 43.91 -14.92
CA THR A 385 -43.03 44.99 -15.41
C THR A 385 -41.81 45.50 -14.60
N THR A 386 -40.62 45.84 -15.15
CA THR A 386 -40.28 46.34 -16.51
C THR A 386 -38.75 46.36 -16.79
N THR A 387 -38.37 45.94 -18.02
CA THR A 387 -37.36 46.50 -19.00
C THR A 387 -35.89 46.73 -18.61
N SER A 388 -34.87 46.09 -19.22
CA SER A 388 -34.33 46.07 -20.62
C SER A 388 -32.98 46.82 -20.63
N THR A 389 -31.86 46.33 -21.18
CA THR A 389 -31.60 46.24 -22.64
C THR A 389 -30.41 45.33 -22.97
N SER A 390 -30.50 44.80 -24.19
CA SER A 390 -29.61 43.92 -24.96
C SER A 390 -28.37 44.56 -25.60
N SER A 391 -27.33 43.75 -25.83
CA SER A 391 -26.60 43.54 -27.10
C SER A 391 -25.49 42.51 -26.83
N GLY A 392 -25.11 41.55 -27.67
CA GLY A 392 -25.41 41.28 -29.07
C GLY A 392 -24.16 40.69 -29.71
N GLY A 393 -24.21 39.41 -30.10
CA GLY A 393 -23.53 38.90 -31.31
C GLY A 393 -22.11 38.35 -31.21
N GLY A 394 -21.90 37.23 -31.92
CA GLY A 394 -20.69 37.02 -32.71
C GLY A 394 -19.87 35.79 -32.34
N GLY A 395 -19.89 34.78 -33.21
CA GLY A 395 -19.15 33.53 -33.07
C GLY A 395 -17.70 33.60 -33.57
N GLY A 396 -17.05 32.44 -33.61
CA GLY A 396 -15.74 32.27 -34.22
C GLY A 396 -14.95 31.15 -33.56
N GLY A 397 -14.89 29.99 -34.20
CA GLY A 397 -13.96 28.93 -33.81
C GLY A 397 -12.52 29.30 -34.14
N ALA A 398 -11.57 28.73 -33.39
CA ALA A 398 -10.21 28.50 -33.86
C ALA A 398 -9.55 27.40 -33.02
N ILE A 399 -8.84 26.56 -33.76
CA ILE A 399 -7.99 25.44 -33.35
C ILE A 399 -6.74 25.98 -32.64
N GLY A 400 -6.24 25.24 -31.65
CA GLY A 400 -4.98 25.56 -30.98
C GLY A 400 -4.42 24.39 -30.15
N LEU A 401 -3.75 23.46 -30.83
CA LEU A 401 -2.73 22.57 -30.26
C LEU A 401 -1.64 23.41 -29.59
N VAL A 402 -1.25 23.11 -28.34
CA VAL A 402 0.16 22.98 -27.89
C VAL A 402 0.19 22.16 -26.60
N SER A 403 0.85 21.01 -26.69
CA SER A 403 1.31 20.17 -25.59
C SER A 403 2.48 20.83 -24.84
N LEU A 404 2.49 20.79 -23.51
CA LEU A 404 3.70 21.04 -22.72
C LEU A 404 3.85 19.96 -21.64
N LEU A 405 4.72 19.01 -21.97
CA LEU A 405 5.38 18.07 -21.07
C LEU A 405 6.34 18.84 -20.15
N LEU A 406 6.28 18.58 -18.84
CA LEU A 406 7.37 18.88 -17.92
C LEU A 406 7.66 17.66 -17.05
N LEU A 407 8.76 16.98 -17.40
CA LEU A 407 9.51 16.06 -16.54
C LEU A 407 10.49 16.86 -15.67
N PRO A 408 10.77 16.45 -14.42
CA PRO A 408 12.03 16.78 -13.77
C PRO A 408 12.97 15.56 -13.77
N LEU A 409 14.02 15.67 -14.58
CA LEU A 409 15.30 14.97 -14.41
C LEU A 409 16.12 15.74 -13.38
N ALA A 410 16.48 15.12 -12.26
CA ALA A 410 17.60 15.58 -11.45
C ALA A 410 18.15 14.46 -10.55
N TRP A 411 19.12 13.70 -11.08
CA TRP A 411 20.11 12.97 -10.27
C TRP A 411 21.48 13.19 -10.92
N LEU A 412 22.38 13.91 -10.24
CA LEU A 412 23.82 13.57 -10.12
C LEU A 412 24.64 14.63 -9.37
N ARG A 413 25.44 14.10 -8.43
CA ARG A 413 26.70 14.60 -7.83
C ARG A 413 26.56 15.66 -6.73
N ARG A 414 27.09 15.39 -5.52
CA ARG A 414 28.54 15.24 -5.31
C ARG A 414 28.91 14.43 -4.06
N ARG A 415 29.91 13.56 -4.26
CA ARG A 415 30.79 12.98 -3.24
C ARG A 415 31.56 14.08 -2.49
N ARG A 416 31.66 13.94 -1.17
CA ARG A 416 32.93 13.79 -0.45
C ARG A 416 32.76 12.74 0.63
#